data_AF-A0AAW9S1A0-F1
#
_entry.id   AF-A0AAW9S1A0-F1
#
_cell.length_a   1.000
_cell.length_b   1.000
_cell.length_c   1.000
_cell.angle_alpha   90.00
_cell.angle_beta   90.00
_cell.angle_gamma   90.00
#
_symmetry.space_group_name_H-M   'P 1'
#
loop_
_entity.id
_entity.type
_entity.pdbx_description
1 polymer ?
#
loop_
_entity_poly.entity_id
_entity_poly.type
_entity_poly.pdbx_seq_one_letter_code
_entity_poly.pdbx_strand_id
1 'polypeptide(L)'
;MKKQSIEWKELLSKEEELSSLRYNYFKLDTELILKDIKVSFKTNDRLPIVLSILEKMSDQIKRNLIDELVFTAVNGPASYLGAAKDIILNLDKDWLNMNISSSIDKVLNANIEHDYLDYVYRNIADLLNDLHFKSKLIEFITKYCKHSKDQDIIEIYTDFSSN
;
A
#
# COMPACT_ATOMS: atom_id res chain seq x y z
N MET A 1 16.18 41.57 14.51
CA MET A 1 15.47 40.28 14.50
C MET A 1 14.18 40.43 13.70
N LYS A 2 13.96 39.64 12.63
CA LYS A 2 12.68 39.65 11.92
C LYS A 2 11.61 39.00 12.82
N LYS A 3 10.51 39.70 13.09
CA LYS A 3 9.35 39.13 13.79
C LYS A 3 8.76 38.03 12.91
N GLN A 4 8.54 36.85 13.47
CA GLN A 4 7.76 35.79 12.81
C GLN A 4 6.33 36.27 12.59
N SER A 5 5.73 35.86 11.48
CA SER A 5 4.33 36.16 11.18
C SER A 5 3.39 35.43 12.15
N ILE A 6 2.12 35.87 12.20
CA ILE A 6 1.12 35.24 13.07
C ILE A 6 0.81 33.83 12.56
N GLU A 7 0.68 33.68 11.23
CA GLU A 7 0.42 32.42 10.55
C GLU A 7 1.51 31.38 10.85
N TRP A 8 2.78 31.80 10.91
CA TRP A 8 3.88 30.90 11.26
C TRP A 8 3.77 30.37 12.69
N LYS A 9 3.35 31.23 13.64
CA LYS A 9 3.17 30.82 15.03
C LYS A 9 1.99 29.87 15.20
N GLU A 10 0.90 30.14 14.49
CA GLU A 10 -0.28 29.27 14.48
C GLU A 10 0.05 27.90 13.89
N LEU A 11 0.81 27.85 12.79
CA LEU A 11 1.30 26.61 12.21
C LEU A 11 2.14 25.81 13.20
N LEU A 12 3.13 26.45 13.85
CA LEU A 12 3.96 25.77 14.84
C LEU A 12 3.14 25.19 16.00
N SER A 13 2.18 25.95 16.53
CA SER A 13 1.30 25.48 17.60
C SER A 13 0.48 24.25 17.17
N LYS A 14 0.01 24.22 15.92
CA LYS A 14 -0.74 23.08 15.38
C LYS A 14 0.14 21.85 15.16
N GLU A 15 1.39 22.04 14.74
CA GLU A 15 2.36 20.95 14.63
C GLU A 15 2.73 20.37 16.00
N GLU A 16 2.89 21.20 17.03
CA GLU A 16 3.12 20.75 18.41
C GLU A 16 1.94 19.93 18.96
N GLU A 17 0.72 20.39 18.73
CA GLU A 17 -0.51 19.67 19.09
C GLU A 17 -0.58 18.31 18.37
N LEU A 18 -0.38 18.29 17.06
CA LEU A 18 -0.40 17.07 16.25
C LEU A 18 0.69 16.09 16.68
N SER A 19 1.90 16.58 16.95
CA SER A 19 3.02 15.78 17.45
C SER A 19 2.68 15.12 18.79
N SER A 20 2.07 15.88 19.71
CA SER A 20 1.63 15.38 21.02
C SER A 20 0.53 14.32 20.89
N LEU A 21 -0.46 14.54 20.01
CA LEU A 21 -1.51 13.57 19.74
C LEU A 21 -0.96 12.27 19.15
N ARG A 22 -0.04 12.36 18.18
CA ARG A 22 0.63 11.18 17.60
C ARG A 22 1.44 10.41 18.64
N TYR A 23 2.20 11.12 19.47
CA TYR A 23 2.95 10.51 20.56
C TYR A 23 2.05 9.73 21.53
N ASN A 24 0.91 10.32 21.92
CA ASN A 24 -0.06 9.65 22.77
C ASN A 24 -0.71 8.44 22.08
N TYR A 25 -1.02 8.56 20.78
CA TYR A 25 -1.57 7.46 20.00
C TYR A 25 -0.60 6.27 19.91
N PHE A 26 0.70 6.52 19.73
CA PHE A 26 1.72 5.46 19.63
C PHE A 26 1.99 4.75 20.96
N LYS A 27 1.47 5.27 22.07
CA LYS A 27 1.52 4.61 23.39
C LYS A 27 0.30 3.75 23.68
N LEU A 28 -0.71 3.78 22.82
CA LEU A 28 -1.87 2.92 22.98
C LEU A 28 -1.50 1.45 22.79
N ASP A 29 -2.39 0.58 23.25
CA ASP A 29 -2.28 -0.84 23.02
C ASP A 29 -2.21 -1.16 21.51
N THR A 30 -1.37 -2.12 21.14
CA THR A 30 -1.13 -2.47 19.73
C THR A 30 -2.40 -3.00 19.05
N GLU A 31 -3.26 -3.73 19.76
CA GLU A 31 -4.52 -4.23 19.21
C GLU A 31 -5.48 -3.09 18.90
N LEU A 32 -5.53 -2.07 19.77
CA LEU A 32 -6.31 -0.86 19.53
C LEU A 32 -5.80 -0.10 18.30
N ILE A 33 -4.48 0.11 18.18
CA ILE A 33 -3.88 0.76 17.01
C ILE A 33 -4.24 0.01 15.72
N LEU A 34 -4.07 -1.33 15.71
CA LEU A 34 -4.40 -2.15 14.56
C LEU A 34 -5.88 -2.05 14.19
N LYS A 35 -6.78 -2.09 15.19
CA LYS A 35 -8.22 -1.95 14.96
C LYS A 35 -8.57 -0.60 14.34
N ASP A 36 -8.06 0.49 14.89
CA ASP A 36 -8.33 1.85 14.40
C ASP A 36 -7.82 2.06 12.97
N ILE A 37 -6.62 1.54 12.67
CA ILE A 37 -6.04 1.62 11.33
C ILE A 37 -6.85 0.78 10.34
N LYS A 38 -7.22 -0.47 10.69
CA LYS A 38 -8.04 -1.33 9.82
C LYS A 38 -9.41 -0.72 9.50
N VAL A 39 -10.04 -0.06 10.46
CA VAL A 39 -11.28 0.67 10.20
C VAL A 39 -11.02 1.84 9.25
N SER A 40 -9.91 2.55 9.43
CA SER A 40 -9.57 3.73 8.63
C SER A 40 -9.18 3.39 7.18
N PHE A 41 -8.62 2.21 6.90
CA PHE A 41 -8.40 1.72 5.54
C PHE A 41 -9.69 1.56 4.72
N LYS A 42 -10.85 1.40 5.39
CA LYS A 42 -12.16 1.29 4.72
C LYS A 42 -12.73 2.66 4.31
N THR A 43 -12.07 3.76 4.64
CA THR A 43 -12.55 5.11 4.34
C THR A 43 -11.48 5.90 3.58
N ASN A 44 -11.72 6.17 2.30
CA ASN A 44 -10.72 6.75 1.39
C ASN A 44 -10.20 8.13 1.85
N ASP A 45 -11.02 8.92 2.56
CA ASP A 45 -10.65 10.23 3.11
C ASP A 45 -9.59 10.16 4.20
N ARG A 46 -9.46 9.01 4.88
CA ARG A 46 -8.50 8.78 5.97
C ARG A 46 -7.19 8.14 5.52
N LEU A 47 -7.14 7.60 4.30
CA LEU A 47 -5.93 6.96 3.75
C LEU A 47 -4.67 7.84 3.85
N PRO A 48 -4.68 9.14 3.55
CA PRO A 48 -3.48 9.98 3.69
C PRO A 48 -2.91 9.96 5.11
N ILE A 49 -3.80 10.07 6.10
CA ILE A 49 -3.42 10.11 7.52
C ILE A 49 -2.91 8.74 7.94
N VAL A 50 -3.61 7.67 7.57
CA VAL A 50 -3.23 6.29 7.89
C VAL A 50 -1.85 5.94 7.33
N LEU A 51 -1.61 6.20 6.06
CA LEU A 51 -0.33 5.88 5.42
C LEU A 51 0.81 6.70 6.06
N SER A 52 0.60 7.98 6.34
CA SER A 52 1.59 8.83 7.05
C SER A 52 1.90 8.35 8.47
N ILE A 53 0.94 7.72 9.14
CA ILE A 53 1.13 7.12 10.46
C ILE A 53 1.93 5.83 10.31
N LEU A 54 1.57 4.97 9.35
CA LEU A 54 2.20 3.67 9.13
C LEU A 54 3.68 3.78 8.75
N GLU A 55 4.09 4.80 8.00
CA GLU A 55 5.50 5.08 7.71
C GLU A 55 6.37 5.14 8.98
N LYS A 56 5.79 5.62 10.09
CA LYS A 56 6.47 5.80 11.38
C LYS A 56 6.33 4.61 12.32
N MET A 57 5.55 3.61 11.95
CA MET A 57 5.27 2.42 12.77
C MET A 57 6.33 1.34 12.59
N SER A 58 6.36 0.42 13.55
CA SER A 58 7.20 -0.77 13.46
C SER A 58 6.76 -1.69 12.31
N ASP A 59 7.70 -2.47 11.80
CA ASP A 59 7.41 -3.46 10.76
C ASP A 59 6.40 -4.50 11.22
N GLN A 60 6.37 -4.83 12.51
CA GLN A 60 5.37 -5.76 13.05
C GLN A 60 3.94 -5.26 12.81
N ILE A 61 3.67 -3.96 13.02
CA ILE A 61 2.35 -3.37 12.75
C ILE A 61 2.05 -3.40 11.26
N LYS A 62 3.02 -2.99 10.42
CA LYS A 62 2.86 -2.99 8.95
C LYS A 62 2.59 -4.39 8.40
N ARG A 63 3.28 -5.42 8.91
CA ARG A 63 3.08 -6.84 8.54
C ARG A 63 1.67 -7.33 8.89
N ASN A 64 1.11 -6.91 10.03
CA ASN A 64 -0.26 -7.22 10.42
C ASN A 64 -1.34 -6.55 9.55
N LEU A 65 -0.93 -5.60 8.71
CA LEU A 65 -1.77 -4.82 7.81
C LEU A 65 -1.40 -5.04 6.34
N ILE A 66 -0.66 -6.12 6.04
CA ILE A 66 -0.14 -6.36 4.70
C ILE A 66 -1.26 -6.53 3.67
N ASP A 67 -2.39 -7.12 4.07
CA ASP A 67 -3.52 -7.30 3.17
C ASP A 67 -4.13 -5.95 2.76
N GLU A 68 -4.33 -5.04 3.72
CA GLU A 68 -4.83 -3.70 3.48
C GLU A 68 -3.85 -2.84 2.68
N LEU A 69 -2.55 -2.97 2.97
CA LEU A 69 -1.49 -2.29 2.23
C LEU A 69 -1.42 -2.77 0.78
N VAL A 70 -1.42 -4.08 0.53
CA VAL A 70 -1.41 -4.66 -0.81
C VAL A 70 -2.67 -4.23 -1.57
N PHE A 71 -3.85 -4.34 -0.95
CA PHE A 71 -5.09 -3.87 -1.57
C PHE A 71 -4.99 -2.40 -1.98
N THR A 72 -4.50 -1.53 -1.10
CA THR A 72 -4.33 -0.11 -1.39
C THR A 72 -3.28 0.13 -2.47
N ALA A 73 -2.18 -0.63 -2.47
CA ALA A 73 -1.09 -0.48 -3.42
C ALA A 73 -1.46 -0.89 -4.85
N VAL A 74 -2.47 -1.74 -5.04
CA VAL A 74 -2.83 -2.25 -6.37
C VAL A 74 -4.25 -1.90 -6.84
N ASN A 75 -5.14 -1.56 -5.93
CA ASN A 75 -6.55 -1.25 -6.21
C ASN A 75 -7.02 0.05 -5.51
N GLY A 76 -6.15 0.73 -4.77
CA GLY A 76 -6.50 1.97 -4.08
C GLY A 76 -6.64 3.17 -5.03
N PRO A 77 -7.04 4.34 -4.51
CA PRO A 77 -7.02 5.58 -5.29
C PRO A 77 -5.61 5.89 -5.80
N ALA A 78 -5.50 6.36 -7.05
CA ALA A 78 -4.22 6.65 -7.71
C ALA A 78 -3.25 7.49 -6.86
N SER A 79 -3.77 8.47 -6.12
CA SER A 79 -2.97 9.35 -5.25
C SER A 79 -2.28 8.63 -4.08
N TYR A 80 -2.68 7.40 -3.75
CA TYR A 80 -2.22 6.68 -2.57
C TYR A 80 -1.52 5.34 -2.87
N LEU A 81 -1.54 4.89 -4.13
CA LEU A 81 -0.84 3.66 -4.53
C LEU A 81 0.65 3.73 -4.18
N GLY A 82 1.31 4.84 -4.53
CA GLY A 82 2.75 5.03 -4.33
C GLY A 82 3.13 4.94 -2.85
N ALA A 83 2.43 5.67 -1.98
CA ALA A 83 2.69 5.62 -0.55
C ALA A 83 2.48 4.22 0.06
N ALA A 84 1.45 3.49 -0.38
CA ALA A 84 1.25 2.11 0.06
C ALA A 84 2.37 1.17 -0.46
N LYS A 85 2.77 1.32 -1.73
CA LYS A 85 3.90 0.58 -2.32
C LYS A 85 5.19 0.86 -1.55
N ASP A 86 5.51 2.11 -1.27
CA ASP A 86 6.72 2.51 -0.53
C ASP A 86 6.78 1.87 0.86
N ILE A 87 5.66 1.81 1.57
CA ILE A 87 5.59 1.12 2.87
C ILE A 87 5.90 -0.38 2.70
N ILE A 88 5.34 -1.03 1.67
CA ILE A 88 5.59 -2.44 1.38
C ILE A 88 7.06 -2.67 1.02
N LEU A 89 7.62 -1.86 0.11
CA LEU A 89 9.00 -2.01 -0.39
C LEU A 89 10.06 -1.87 0.71
N ASN A 90 9.73 -1.17 1.79
CA ASN A 90 10.60 -1.00 2.96
C ASN A 90 10.52 -2.13 3.99
N LEU A 91 9.64 -3.13 3.80
CA LEU A 91 9.58 -4.30 4.68
C LEU A 91 10.68 -5.33 4.34
N ASP A 92 10.93 -6.21 5.31
CA ASP A 92 11.83 -7.36 5.15
C ASP A 92 11.47 -8.21 3.92
N LYS A 93 12.42 -8.35 2.99
CA LYS A 93 12.20 -8.99 1.69
C LYS A 93 11.93 -10.49 1.81
N ASP A 94 12.60 -11.17 2.74
CA ASP A 94 12.42 -12.61 2.94
C ASP A 94 11.01 -12.91 3.46
N TRP A 95 10.55 -12.13 4.44
CA TRP A 95 9.17 -12.20 4.93
C TRP A 95 8.17 -11.89 3.81
N LEU A 96 8.38 -10.84 3.03
CA LEU A 96 7.48 -10.51 1.91
C LEU A 96 7.41 -11.64 0.87
N ASN A 97 8.56 -12.22 0.50
CA ASN A 97 8.61 -13.30 -0.48
C ASN A 97 7.78 -14.53 -0.02
N MET A 98 7.68 -14.76 1.28
CA MET A 98 6.85 -15.84 1.84
C MET A 98 5.36 -15.49 1.93
N ASN A 99 5.00 -14.20 2.08
CA ASN A 99 3.65 -13.79 2.48
C ASN A 99 2.85 -13.03 1.41
N ILE A 100 3.52 -12.29 0.51
CA ILE A 100 2.87 -11.35 -0.42
C ILE A 100 1.85 -12.03 -1.35
N SER A 101 2.14 -13.26 -1.80
CA SER A 101 1.26 -14.01 -2.70
C SER A 101 -0.14 -14.22 -2.10
N SER A 102 -0.22 -14.51 -0.80
CA SER A 102 -1.51 -14.71 -0.12
C SER A 102 -2.36 -13.43 -0.08
N SER A 103 -1.73 -12.26 0.04
CA SER A 103 -2.42 -10.97 0.02
C SER A 103 -2.86 -10.60 -1.39
N ILE A 104 -2.02 -10.88 -2.41
CA ILE A 104 -2.37 -10.71 -3.82
C ILE A 104 -3.58 -11.56 -4.19
N ASP A 105 -3.60 -12.85 -3.80
CA ASP A 105 -4.73 -13.75 -4.08
C ASP A 105 -6.04 -13.22 -3.48
N LYS A 106 -6.00 -12.61 -2.28
CA LYS A 106 -7.19 -11.98 -1.68
C LYS A 106 -7.70 -10.81 -2.53
N VAL A 107 -6.80 -9.97 -3.04
CA VAL A 107 -7.19 -8.85 -3.93
C VAL A 107 -7.80 -9.37 -5.22
N LEU A 108 -7.19 -10.38 -5.84
CA LEU A 108 -7.69 -10.98 -7.08
C LEU A 108 -9.09 -11.58 -6.88
N ASN A 109 -9.30 -12.33 -5.80
CA ASN A 109 -10.61 -12.90 -5.49
C ASN A 109 -11.67 -11.84 -5.23
N ALA A 110 -11.29 -10.68 -4.67
CA ALA A 110 -12.21 -9.58 -4.43
C ALA A 110 -12.58 -8.80 -5.71
N ASN A 111 -11.80 -8.91 -6.79
CA ASN A 111 -11.95 -8.09 -8.00
C ASN A 111 -12.26 -8.89 -9.28
N ILE A 112 -12.54 -10.19 -9.18
CA ILE A 112 -12.62 -11.10 -10.33
C ILE A 112 -13.72 -10.75 -11.34
N GLU A 113 -14.73 -9.98 -10.94
CA GLU A 113 -15.88 -9.58 -11.76
C GLU A 113 -15.88 -8.08 -12.14
N HIS A 114 -14.79 -7.36 -11.87
CA HIS A 114 -14.72 -5.92 -12.11
C HIS A 114 -14.14 -5.55 -13.48
N ASP A 115 -14.72 -4.52 -14.10
CA ASP A 115 -14.35 -4.00 -15.44
C ASP A 115 -12.95 -3.35 -15.52
N TYR A 116 -12.24 -3.24 -14.39
CA TYR A 116 -10.93 -2.58 -14.28
C TYR A 116 -9.83 -3.56 -13.81
N LEU A 117 -9.96 -4.82 -14.23
CA LEU A 117 -9.05 -5.90 -13.83
C LEU A 117 -7.64 -5.73 -14.40
N ASP A 118 -7.51 -5.14 -15.58
CA ASP A 118 -6.27 -4.73 -16.23
C ASP A 118 -5.45 -3.78 -15.35
N TYR A 119 -6.09 -2.78 -14.76
CA TYR A 119 -5.47 -1.82 -13.84
C TYR A 119 -4.89 -2.52 -12.62
N VAL A 120 -5.67 -3.41 -11.99
CA VAL A 120 -5.23 -4.19 -10.83
C VAL A 120 -4.07 -5.11 -11.21
N TYR A 121 -4.15 -5.79 -12.36
CA TYR A 121 -3.11 -6.71 -12.82
C TYR A 121 -1.81 -5.98 -13.11
N ARG A 122 -1.86 -4.81 -13.76
CA ARG A 122 -0.69 -3.97 -14.02
C ARG A 122 -0.03 -3.60 -12.70
N ASN A 123 -0.80 -3.11 -11.72
CA ASN A 123 -0.23 -2.70 -10.44
C ASN A 123 0.36 -3.87 -9.63
N ILE A 124 -0.22 -5.08 -9.72
CA ILE A 124 0.37 -6.29 -9.12
C ILE A 124 1.70 -6.64 -9.80
N ALA A 125 1.74 -6.62 -11.14
CA ALA A 125 2.96 -6.89 -11.89
C ALA A 125 4.06 -5.87 -11.54
N ASP A 126 3.73 -4.58 -11.50
CA ASP A 126 4.62 -3.51 -11.05
C ASP A 126 5.16 -3.79 -9.65
N LEU A 127 4.28 -4.08 -8.69
CA LEU A 127 4.67 -4.34 -7.30
C LEU A 127 5.63 -5.53 -7.19
N LEU A 128 5.36 -6.63 -7.88
CA LEU A 128 6.23 -7.81 -7.88
C LEU A 128 7.57 -7.52 -8.58
N ASN A 129 7.57 -6.67 -9.60
CA ASN A 129 8.78 -6.22 -10.28
C ASN A 129 9.64 -5.33 -9.38
N ASP A 130 9.04 -4.35 -8.70
CA ASP A 130 9.72 -3.44 -7.76
C ASP A 130 10.30 -4.18 -6.55
N LEU A 131 9.62 -5.25 -6.11
CA LEU A 131 10.12 -6.18 -5.08
C LEU A 131 11.26 -7.08 -5.57
N HIS A 132 11.50 -7.15 -6.89
CA HIS A 132 12.40 -8.07 -7.56
C HIS A 132 12.04 -9.56 -7.37
N PHE A 133 10.76 -9.88 -7.22
CA PHE A 133 10.27 -11.26 -7.09
C PHE A 133 10.00 -11.88 -8.45
N LYS A 134 11.05 -12.04 -9.26
CA LYS A 134 10.97 -12.47 -10.67
C LYS A 134 10.17 -13.76 -10.88
N SER A 135 10.35 -14.76 -10.02
CA SER A 135 9.60 -16.03 -10.13
C SER A 135 8.09 -15.82 -9.95
N LYS A 136 7.68 -15.05 -8.94
CA LYS A 136 6.27 -14.73 -8.67
C LYS A 136 5.65 -13.85 -9.75
N LEU A 137 6.41 -12.88 -10.26
CA LEU A 137 5.99 -12.05 -11.39
C LEU A 137 5.70 -12.92 -12.61
N ILE A 138 6.63 -13.80 -12.99
CA ILE A 138 6.46 -14.72 -14.13
C ILE A 138 5.26 -15.64 -13.93
N GLU A 139 5.11 -16.21 -12.73
CA GLU A 139 3.95 -17.03 -12.38
C GLU A 139 2.64 -16.25 -12.56
N PHE A 140 2.59 -15.04 -12.02
CA PHE A 140 1.42 -14.17 -12.10
C PHE A 140 1.06 -13.83 -13.56
N ILE A 141 1.98 -13.26 -14.35
CA ILE A 141 1.67 -12.84 -15.73
C ILE A 141 1.38 -14.03 -16.65
N THR A 142 1.98 -15.19 -16.41
CA THR A 142 1.70 -16.40 -17.20
C THR A 142 0.30 -16.94 -16.88
N LYS A 143 -0.09 -16.93 -15.61
CA LYS A 143 -1.38 -17.45 -15.15
C LYS A 143 -2.55 -16.54 -15.51
N TYR A 144 -2.39 -15.24 -15.32
CA TYR A 144 -3.49 -14.27 -15.38
C TYR A 144 -3.49 -13.39 -16.65
N CYS A 145 -2.33 -13.13 -17.25
CA CYS A 145 -2.23 -12.17 -18.36
C CYS A 145 -2.13 -12.84 -19.74
N LYS A 146 -1.24 -13.84 -19.88
CA LYS A 146 -0.84 -14.44 -21.16
C LYS A 146 -2.00 -14.96 -22.04
N HIS A 147 -3.05 -15.46 -21.41
CA HIS A 147 -4.18 -16.11 -22.09
C HIS A 147 -5.49 -15.34 -21.95
N SER A 148 -5.42 -14.07 -21.54
CA SER A 148 -6.59 -13.20 -21.49
C SER A 148 -7.19 -12.99 -22.89
N LYS A 149 -8.48 -12.66 -22.94
CA LYS A 149 -9.13 -12.17 -24.16
C LYS A 149 -9.05 -10.65 -24.28
N ASP A 150 -8.68 -9.98 -23.19
CA ASP A 150 -8.48 -8.55 -23.11
C ASP A 150 -7.06 -8.20 -23.57
N GLN A 151 -6.97 -7.31 -24.56
CA GLN A 151 -5.70 -6.94 -25.17
C GLN A 151 -4.81 -6.12 -24.22
N ASP A 152 -5.41 -5.29 -23.37
CA ASP A 152 -4.67 -4.48 -22.39
C ASP A 152 -4.02 -5.39 -21.34
N ILE A 153 -4.72 -6.47 -20.96
CA ILE A 153 -4.17 -7.50 -20.08
C ILE A 153 -3.03 -8.30 -20.75
N ILE A 154 -3.15 -8.63 -22.04
CA ILE A 154 -2.08 -9.32 -22.78
C ILE A 154 -0.84 -8.43 -22.89
N GLU A 155 -1.01 -7.11 -23.04
CA GLU A 155 0.10 -6.15 -23.08
C GLU A 155 0.95 -6.22 -21.82
N ILE A 156 0.33 -6.37 -20.64
CA ILE A 156 1.05 -6.59 -19.36
C ILE A 156 1.99 -7.80 -19.44
N TYR A 157 1.54 -8.93 -20.00
CA TYR A 157 2.43 -10.09 -20.17
C TYR A 157 3.63 -9.73 -21.05
N THR A 158 3.42 -8.99 -22.13
CA THR A 158 4.49 -8.62 -23.08
C THR A 158 5.51 -7.69 -22.42
N ASP A 159 5.02 -6.69 -21.67
CA ASP A 159 5.86 -5.70 -20.98
C ASP A 159 6.74 -6.32 -19.90
N PHE A 160 6.22 -7.31 -19.16
CA PHE A 160 6.93 -7.91 -18.02
C PHE A 160 7.64 -9.23 -18.34
N SER A 161 7.35 -9.88 -19.47
CA SER A 161 8.06 -11.11 -19.88
C SER A 161 9.44 -10.85 -20.47
N SER A 162 9.72 -9.62 -20.90
CA SER A 162 10.97 -9.22 -21.57
C SER A 162 12.03 -8.63 -20.62
N ASN A 163 11.67 -8.40 -19.35
CA ASN A 163 12.55 -7.89 -18.27
C ASN A 163 13.09 -9.04 -17.38
#